data_AF-A0A6V7JQ51-F1
#
_entry.id   AF-A0A6V7JQ51-F1
#
_cell.length_a   1.000
_cell.length_b   1.000
_cell.length_c   1.000
_cell.angle_alpha   90.00
_cell.angle_beta   90.00
_cell.angle_gamma   90.00
#
_symmetry.space_group_name_H-M   'P 1'
#
loop_
_entity.id
_entity.type
_entity.pdbx_description
1 polymer ?
#
loop_
_entity_poly.entity_id
_entity_poly.type
_entity_poly.pdbx_seq_one_letter_code
_entity_poly.pdbx_strand_id
1 'polypeptide(L)' 'YEPVIQPGNQQYLHHMTLYECRGKESNLEAAARANGTVCYQPDHPSLLCTSIAATWSLGSE' A
#
# COMPACT_ATOMS: atom_id res chain seq x y z
N TYR A 1 6.19 5.57 -11.11
CA TYR A 1 5.13 4.57 -10.88
C TYR A 1 3.82 5.19 -11.35
N GLU A 2 3.01 4.46 -12.10
CA GLU A 2 1.66 4.90 -12.52
C GLU A 2 0.60 4.11 -11.75
N PRO A 3 -0.49 4.74 -11.29
CA PRO A 3 -1.54 4.07 -10.54
C PRO A 3 -2.40 3.19 -11.46
N VAL A 4 -2.72 1.98 -11.01
CA VAL A 4 -3.72 1.13 -11.66
C VAL A 4 -4.99 1.19 -10.84
N ILE A 5 -6.00 1.89 -11.35
CA ILE A 5 -7.28 2.10 -10.67
C ILE A 5 -8.36 1.32 -11.41
N GLN A 6 -9.11 0.50 -10.68
CA GLN A 6 -10.23 -0.24 -11.28
C GLN A 6 -11.30 0.73 -11.81
N PRO A 7 -11.90 0.47 -12.98
CA PRO A 7 -12.97 1.30 -13.51
C PRO A 7 -14.12 1.48 -12.52
N GLY A 8 -14.56 2.73 -12.31
CA GLY A 8 -15.64 3.08 -11.37
C GLY A 8 -15.16 3.50 -9.98
N ASN A 9 -13.89 3.24 -9.64
CA ASN A 9 -13.36 3.55 -8.31
C ASN A 9 -12.63 4.90 -8.21
N GLN A 10 -12.44 5.61 -9.32
CA GLN A 10 -11.68 6.87 -9.37
C GLN A 10 -12.23 7.94 -8.41
N GLN A 11 -13.55 8.01 -8.25
CA GLN A 11 -14.20 8.98 -7.37
C GLN A 11 -13.99 8.70 -5.87
N TYR A 12 -13.65 7.45 -5.52
CA TYR A 12 -13.47 7.01 -4.13
C TYR A 12 -12.00 7.00 -3.71
N LEU A 13 -11.07 7.06 -4.66
CA LEU A 13 -9.64 7.00 -4.41
C LEU A 13 -9.02 8.40 -4.51
N HIS A 14 -8.59 8.96 -3.38
CA HIS A 14 -8.03 10.32 -3.33
C HIS A 14 -6.50 10.34 -3.24
N HIS A 15 -5.90 9.29 -2.67
CA HIS A 15 -4.46 9.17 -2.52
C HIS A 15 -4.04 7.70 -2.42
N MET A 16 -2.81 7.42 -2.82
CA MET A 16 -2.12 6.15 -2.59
C MET A 16 -0.65 6.42 -2.23
N THR A 17 -0.14 5.66 -1.27
CA THR A 17 1.28 5.67 -0.91
C THR A 17 1.83 4.26 -0.93
N LEU A 18 2.91 4.06 -1.67
CA LEU A 18 3.66 2.82 -1.71
C LEU A 18 4.88 2.95 -0.80
N TYR A 19 5.00 2.04 0.16
CA TYR A 19 6.13 1.98 1.08
C TYR A 19 7.04 0.79 0.78
N GLU A 20 8.33 0.94 1.02
CA GLU A 20 9.28 -0.17 1.07
C GLU A 20 9.33 -0.73 2.49
N CYS A 21 9.08 -2.03 2.60
CA CYS A 21 9.13 -2.77 3.85
C CYS A 21 10.48 -3.45 4.02
N ARG A 22 10.94 -3.57 5.27
CA ARG A 22 12.11 -4.39 5.64
C ARG A 22 11.71 -5.46 6.65
N GLY A 23 12.29 -6.65 6.53
CA GLY A 23 11.99 -7.76 7.42
C GLY A 23 12.56 -9.09 6.93
N LYS A 24 12.18 -10.18 7.60
CA LYS A 24 12.50 -11.55 7.14
C LYS A 24 11.76 -11.84 5.84
N GLU A 25 12.44 -12.43 4.87
CA GLU A 25 11.89 -12.82 3.57
C GLU A 25 10.57 -13.59 3.70
N SER A 26 10.52 -14.60 4.59
CA SER A 26 9.31 -15.39 4.84
C SER A 26 8.08 -14.55 5.23
N ASN A 27 8.29 -13.46 5.98
CA ASN A 27 7.22 -12.58 6.43
C ASN A 27 6.78 -11.63 5.31
N LEU A 28 7.74 -11.14 4.51
CA LEU A 28 7.47 -10.31 3.33
C LEU A 28 6.68 -11.11 2.29
N GLU A 29 7.09 -12.35 2.03
CA GLU A 29 6.42 -13.28 1.14
C GLU A 29 4.99 -13.63 1.60
N ALA A 30 4.80 -13.83 2.91
CA ALA A 30 3.46 -14.05 3.46
C ALA A 30 2.56 -12.81 3.28
N ALA A 31 3.09 -11.60 3.52
CA ALA A 31 2.35 -10.35 3.36
C ALA A 31 2.03 -10.05 1.88
N ALA A 32 2.96 -10.35 0.97
CA ALA A 32 2.76 -10.17 -0.47
C ALA A 32 1.61 -11.02 -1.05
N ARG A 33 1.26 -12.14 -0.39
CA ARG A 33 0.13 -13.01 -0.76
C ARG A 33 -1.21 -12.59 -0.15
N ALA A 34 -1.24 -11.61 0.75
CA ALA A 34 -2.48 -11.17 1.39
C ALA A 34 -3.25 -10.19 0.49
N ASN A 35 -4.58 -10.14 0.63
CA ASN A 35 -5.45 -9.20 -0.10
C ASN A 35 -5.43 -7.77 0.48
N GLY A 36 -4.44 -7.44 1.30
CA GLY A 36 -4.39 -6.20 2.06
C GLY A 36 -5.26 -6.23 3.33
N THR A 37 -5.08 -5.23 4.17
CA THR A 37 -5.79 -5.03 5.43
C THR A 37 -6.09 -3.55 5.63
N VAL A 38 -7.00 -3.24 6.54
CA VAL A 38 -7.32 -1.86 6.90
C VAL A 38 -6.21 -1.29 7.81
N CYS A 39 -5.60 -0.17 7.41
CA CYS A 39 -4.40 0.36 8.06
C CYS A 39 -4.60 0.80 9.53
N TYR A 40 -5.82 1.16 9.93
CA TYR A 40 -6.12 1.67 11.27
C TYR A 40 -6.50 0.59 12.29
N GLN A 41 -6.38 -0.70 11.94
CA GLN A 41 -6.69 -1.78 12.87
C GLN A 41 -5.47 -2.12 13.75
N PRO A 42 -5.69 -2.46 15.04
CA PRO A 42 -4.61 -2.74 15.99
C PRO A 42 -3.83 -4.04 15.71
N ASP A 43 -4.36 -4.91 14.84
CA ASP A 43 -3.75 -6.18 14.41
C ASP A 43 -2.92 -6.06 13.13
N HIS A 44 -2.61 -4.83 12.68
CA HIS A 44 -1.78 -4.61 11.50
C HIS A 44 -0.40 -5.30 11.66
N PRO A 45 0.07 -6.08 10.68
CA PRO A 45 1.34 -6.76 10.77
C PRO A 45 2.48 -5.76 10.99
N SER A 46 3.39 -6.10 11.89
CA SER A 46 4.51 -5.27 12.37
C SER A 46 5.66 -5.11 11.37
N LEU A 47 5.38 -5.19 10.06
CA LEU A 47 6.39 -4.92 9.05
C LEU A 47 6.80 -3.44 9.14
N LEU A 48 8.11 -3.20 9.21
CA LEU A 48 8.67 -1.85 9.21
C LEU A 48 8.69 -1.33 7.78
N CYS A 49 7.58 -0.71 7.39
CA CYS A 49 7.38 -0.07 6.08
C CYS A 49 7.39 1.45 6.25
N THR A 50 8.59 2.06 6.33
CA THR A 50 8.74 3.48 6.66
C THR A 50 9.34 4.32 5.53
N SER A 51 9.91 3.69 4.51
CA SER A 51 10.49 4.38 3.34
C SER A 51 9.41 4.53 2.27
N ILE A 52 9.21 5.75 1.76
CA ILE A 52 8.24 5.99 0.67
C ILE A 52 8.92 5.70 -0.66
N ALA A 53 8.39 4.75 -1.42
CA ALA A 53 8.83 4.46 -2.79
C ALA A 53 8.10 5.35 -3.81
N ALA A 54 6.80 5.57 -3.61
CA ALA A 54 5.97 6.34 -4.51
C ALA A 54 4.73 6.91 -3.81
N THR A 55 4.24 8.02 -4.31
CA THR A 55 2.96 8.61 -3.94
C THR A 55 2.18 8.96 -5.18
N TRP A 56 0.86 8.88 -5.08
CA TRP A 56 -0.07 9.37 -6.08
C TRP A 56 -1.25 10.04 -5.38
N SER A 57 -1.74 11.15 -5.92
CA SER A 57 -2.89 11.88 -5.39
C SER A 57 -3.82 12.30 -6.52
N LEU A 58 -5.11 12.41 -6.23
CA LEU A 58 -6.06 12.95 -7.21
C LEU A 58 -5.64 14.38 -7.62
N GLY A 59 -5.51 14.60 -8.93
CA GLY A 59 -5.04 15.88 -9.49
C GLY A 59 -3.52 16.04 -9.49
N SER A 60 -2.74 15.02 -9.11
CA SER A 60 -1.30 14.98 -9.38
C SER A 60 -1.05 14.53 -10.82
N GLU A 61 -1.40 15.39 -11.77
CA GLU A 61 -0.93 15.45 -13.17
C GLU A 61 -1.61 16.63 -13.88
#